data_AF-A0A382BWA0-F1
#
_entry.id   AF-A0A382BWA0-F1
#
_cell.length_a   1.000
_cell.length_b   1.000
_cell.length_c   1.000
_cell.angle_alpha   90.00
_cell.angle_beta   90.00
_cell.angle_gamma   90.00
#
_symmetry.space_group_name_H-M   'P 1'
#
loop_
_entity.id
_entity.type
_entity.pdbx_description
1 polymer ?
#
loop_
_entity_poly.entity_id
_entity_poly.type
_entity_poly.pdbx_seq_one_letter_code
_entity_poly.pdbx_strand_id
1 'polypeptide(L)'
;LSLILFGCFESELIVNNNDQLLQKDRGIIYYDNVPLSGIVNSQYPDNKTKSKQTYKSGKLNGPYTEWYPNGKIRYSKNFKDGLQEGEQREWYWDGTLARIMKFQAGKQQGDQIGWKENGDLRFKYTYVNGKRYGFMGSTLCQPPEG
;
A
#
# COMPACT_ATOMS: atom_id res chain seq x y z
N LEU A 1 -3.46 -6.46 48.74
CA LEU A 1 -4.14 -6.55 47.44
C LEU A 1 -3.18 -6.05 46.36
N SER A 2 -2.44 -6.94 45.69
CA SER A 2 -1.70 -6.58 44.48
C SER A 2 -2.51 -7.07 43.29
N LEU A 3 -3.07 -6.13 42.52
CA LEU A 3 -3.64 -6.43 41.21
C LEU A 3 -2.49 -6.68 40.23
N ILE A 4 -2.37 -7.92 39.76
CA ILE A 4 -1.54 -8.26 38.61
C ILE A 4 -2.39 -7.95 37.38
N LEU A 5 -2.08 -6.84 36.70
CA LEU A 5 -2.60 -6.54 35.36
C LEU A 5 -1.96 -7.51 34.37
N PHE A 6 -2.63 -8.62 34.07
CA PHE A 6 -2.30 -9.46 32.93
C PHE A 6 -2.62 -8.69 31.65
N GLY A 7 -1.63 -7.98 31.12
CA GLY A 7 -1.67 -7.48 29.75
C GLY A 7 -1.72 -8.69 28.81
N CYS A 8 -2.87 -8.95 28.21
CA CYS A 8 -3.02 -9.98 27.19
C CYS A 8 -2.24 -9.52 25.95
N PHE A 9 -1.03 -10.04 25.76
CA PHE A 9 -0.34 -9.95 24.47
C PHE A 9 -1.01 -10.96 23.54
N GLU A 10 -2.06 -10.54 22.85
CA GLU A 10 -2.63 -11.31 21.75
C GLU A 10 -1.63 -11.23 20.59
N SER A 11 -0.98 -12.35 20.27
CA SER A 11 -0.06 -12.40 19.14
C SER A 11 -0.83 -12.24 17.83
N GLU A 12 -0.40 -11.32 16.98
CA GLU A 12 -1.01 -11.09 15.67
C GLU A 12 -0.91 -12.36 14.80
N LEU A 13 -2.03 -12.86 14.28
CA LEU A 13 -2.07 -14.00 13.38
C LEU A 13 -1.37 -13.64 12.06
N ILE A 14 -0.37 -14.43 11.65
CA ILE A 14 0.35 -14.25 10.38
C ILE A 14 0.15 -15.49 9.52
N VAL A 15 -0.37 -15.29 8.31
CA VAL A 15 -0.68 -16.35 7.34
C VAL A 15 0.10 -16.11 6.06
N ASN A 16 0.62 -17.17 5.45
CA ASN A 16 1.25 -17.06 4.13
C ASN A 16 0.19 -17.04 3.02
N ASN A 17 0.42 -16.28 1.96
CA ASN A 17 -0.55 -16.12 0.86
C ASN A 17 -0.79 -17.39 0.04
N ASN A 18 0.06 -18.41 0.20
CA ASN A 18 -0.05 -19.73 -0.43
C ASN A 18 -0.56 -20.80 0.56
N ASP A 19 -0.97 -20.41 1.76
CA ASP A 19 -1.58 -21.32 2.72
C ASP A 19 -2.91 -21.86 2.16
N GLN A 20 -3.12 -23.18 2.26
CA GLN A 20 -4.28 -23.86 1.70
C GLN A 20 -5.60 -23.48 2.39
N LEU A 21 -5.54 -23.00 3.64
CA LEU A 21 -6.70 -22.57 4.40
C LEU A 21 -7.08 -21.11 4.11
N LEU A 22 -6.24 -20.36 3.39
CA LEU A 22 -6.51 -18.99 3.01
C LEU A 22 -7.40 -18.95 1.75
N GLN A 23 -8.56 -18.33 1.87
CA GLN A 23 -9.55 -18.26 0.81
C GLN A 23 -10.06 -16.84 0.62
N LYS A 24 -10.49 -16.51 -0.61
CA LYS A 24 -11.11 -15.23 -0.93
C LYS A 24 -12.49 -15.47 -1.52
N ASP A 25 -13.52 -14.95 -0.86
CA ASP A 25 -14.89 -14.93 -1.37
C ASP A 25 -15.45 -13.51 -1.34
N ARG A 26 -15.97 -13.04 -2.48
CA ARG A 26 -16.55 -11.69 -2.67
C ARG A 26 -15.72 -10.54 -2.08
N GLY A 27 -14.39 -10.64 -2.16
CA GLY A 27 -13.46 -9.61 -1.67
C GLY A 27 -13.14 -9.70 -0.18
N ILE A 28 -13.69 -10.66 0.54
CA ILE A 28 -13.38 -10.97 1.94
C ILE A 28 -12.36 -12.10 1.99
N ILE A 29 -11.32 -11.93 2.81
CA ILE A 29 -10.31 -12.94 3.08
C ILE A 29 -10.74 -13.77 4.29
N TYR A 30 -10.74 -15.08 4.13
CA TYR A 30 -11.01 -16.06 5.16
C TYR A 30 -9.75 -16.88 5.43
N TYR A 31 -9.52 -17.23 6.69
CA TYR A 31 -8.56 -18.25 7.09
C TYR A 31 -9.31 -19.29 7.91
N ASP A 32 -9.26 -20.55 7.46
CA ASP A 32 -10.02 -21.65 8.05
C ASP A 32 -11.52 -21.31 8.20
N ASN A 33 -12.12 -20.80 7.11
CA ASN A 33 -13.53 -20.41 7.01
C ASN A 33 -13.96 -19.25 7.93
N VAL A 34 -13.04 -18.59 8.63
CA VAL A 34 -13.32 -17.39 9.47
C VAL A 34 -12.77 -16.14 8.78
N PRO A 35 -13.51 -15.01 8.72
CA PRO A 35 -12.98 -13.75 8.20
C PRO A 35 -11.70 -13.34 8.92
N LEU A 36 -10.60 -13.25 8.16
CA LEU A 36 -9.27 -13.07 8.70
C LEU A 36 -9.11 -11.73 9.42
N SER A 37 -8.65 -11.78 10.67
CA SER A 37 -8.09 -10.62 11.37
C SER A 37 -6.64 -10.94 11.70
N GLY A 38 -5.71 -10.31 10.98
CA GLY A 38 -4.30 -10.66 11.01
C GLY A 38 -3.56 -10.19 9.76
N ILE A 39 -2.38 -10.74 9.53
CA ILE A 39 -1.50 -10.39 8.42
C ILE A 39 -1.48 -11.51 7.39
N VAL A 40 -1.54 -11.15 6.12
CA VAL A 40 -1.13 -12.02 5.02
C VAL A 40 0.24 -11.57 4.51
N ASN A 41 1.20 -12.49 4.52
CA ASN A 41 2.52 -12.31 3.93
C ASN A 41 2.63 -13.06 2.61
N SER A 42 3.34 -12.50 1.64
CA SER A 42 3.75 -13.23 0.45
C SER A 42 5.25 -13.20 0.29
N GLN A 43 5.83 -14.23 -0.31
CA GLN A 43 7.27 -14.34 -0.57
C GLN A 43 7.59 -14.42 -2.06
N TYR A 44 8.82 -14.07 -2.41
CA TYR A 44 9.45 -14.41 -3.67
C TYR A 44 9.92 -15.88 -3.66
N PRO A 45 10.27 -16.47 -4.82
CA PRO A 45 10.81 -17.85 -4.88
C PRO A 45 12.08 -18.06 -4.05
N ASP A 46 12.84 -16.99 -3.77
CA ASP A 46 14.03 -17.01 -2.90
C ASP A 46 13.69 -16.78 -1.42
N ASN A 47 12.42 -16.93 -1.02
CA ASN A 47 11.86 -16.76 0.31
C ASN A 47 11.96 -15.34 0.91
N LYS A 48 12.41 -14.34 0.14
CA LYS A 48 12.35 -12.94 0.58
C LYS A 48 10.91 -12.45 0.65
N THR A 49 10.58 -11.63 1.65
CA THR A 49 9.26 -11.02 1.76
C THR A 49 8.96 -10.15 0.54
N LYS A 50 7.87 -10.47 -0.15
CA LYS A 50 7.33 -9.71 -1.27
C LYS A 50 6.28 -8.71 -0.82
N SER A 51 5.37 -9.10 0.07
CA SER A 51 4.34 -8.19 0.60
C SER A 51 3.89 -8.59 1.99
N LYS A 52 3.38 -7.60 2.73
CA LYS A 52 2.78 -7.72 4.07
C LYS A 52 1.52 -6.88 4.07
N GLN A 53 0.37 -7.51 4.32
CA GLN A 53 -0.95 -6.89 4.24
C GLN A 53 -1.74 -7.16 5.52
N THR A 54 -2.22 -6.12 6.19
CA THR A 54 -3.04 -6.27 7.40
C THR A 54 -4.53 -6.32 7.05
N TYR A 55 -5.23 -7.28 7.64
CA TYR A 55 -6.66 -7.53 7.48
C TYR A 55 -7.38 -7.45 8.83
N LYS A 56 -8.63 -6.98 8.80
CA LYS A 56 -9.59 -7.03 9.90
C LYS A 56 -10.93 -7.50 9.35
N SER A 57 -11.50 -8.54 9.95
CA SER A 57 -12.77 -9.15 9.50
C SER A 57 -12.78 -9.43 7.98
N GLY A 58 -11.64 -9.91 7.48
CA GLY A 58 -11.38 -10.27 6.09
C GLY A 58 -11.21 -9.12 5.12
N LYS A 59 -11.24 -7.86 5.57
CA LYS A 59 -10.98 -6.67 4.73
C LYS A 59 -9.62 -6.09 5.02
N LEU A 60 -8.93 -5.53 4.02
CA LEU A 60 -7.70 -4.76 4.23
C LEU A 60 -7.97 -3.63 5.23
N ASN A 61 -7.21 -3.60 6.32
CA ASN A 61 -7.42 -2.63 7.38
C ASN A 61 -6.11 -2.44 8.17
N GLY A 62 -5.39 -1.39 7.84
CA GLY A 62 -4.05 -1.10 8.33
C GLY A 62 -3.02 -1.06 7.20
N PRO A 63 -1.73 -1.27 7.54
CA PRO A 63 -0.64 -1.11 6.60
C PRO A 63 -0.64 -2.20 5.51
N TYR A 64 -0.21 -1.80 4.31
CA TYR A 64 0.21 -2.69 3.23
C TYR A 64 1.55 -2.19 2.68
N THR A 65 2.58 -3.01 2.87
CA THR A 65 3.91 -2.80 2.30
C THR A 65 4.23 -3.87 1.26
N GLU A 66 4.85 -3.48 0.16
CA GLU A 66 5.42 -4.37 -0.86
C GLU A 66 6.89 -4.04 -1.06
N TRP A 67 7.71 -5.06 -1.28
CA TRP A 67 9.15 -4.93 -1.53
C TRP A 67 9.50 -5.52 -2.89
N TYR A 68 10.51 -4.95 -3.54
CA TYR A 68 11.18 -5.56 -4.67
C TYR A 68 12.02 -6.79 -4.24
N PRO A 69 12.37 -7.72 -5.15
CA PRO A 69 13.29 -8.83 -4.88
C PRO A 69 14.67 -8.43 -4.33
N ASN A 70 15.09 -7.17 -4.56
CA ASN A 70 16.31 -6.61 -3.97
C ASN A 70 16.13 -6.15 -2.50
N GLY A 71 14.95 -6.33 -1.92
CA GLY A 71 14.62 -5.95 -0.54
C GLY A 71 14.23 -4.48 -0.34
N LYS A 72 14.32 -3.63 -1.37
CA LYS A 72 13.87 -2.22 -1.28
C LYS A 72 12.35 -2.15 -1.33
N ILE A 73 11.78 -1.17 -0.64
CA ILE A 73 10.33 -0.95 -0.66
C ILE A 73 9.90 -0.54 -2.06
N ARG A 74 8.82 -1.14 -2.55
CA ARG A 74 8.14 -0.79 -3.79
C ARG A 74 6.89 0.06 -3.51
N TYR A 75 6.07 -0.37 -2.56
CA TYR A 75 4.86 0.34 -2.13
C TYR A 75 4.76 0.42 -0.62
N SER A 76 4.24 1.54 -0.13
CA SER A 76 3.73 1.70 1.23
C SER A 76 2.37 2.37 1.14
N LYS A 77 1.35 1.71 1.68
CA LYS A 77 -0.05 2.10 1.63
C LYS A 77 -0.69 1.84 2.98
N ASN A 78 -1.82 2.47 3.22
CA ASN A 78 -2.66 2.19 4.37
C ASN A 78 -4.13 2.07 3.93
N PHE A 79 -4.87 1.21 4.61
CA PHE A 79 -6.27 0.91 4.32
C PHE A 79 -7.12 1.04 5.57
N LYS A 80 -8.40 1.36 5.39
CA LYS A 80 -9.44 1.33 6.39
C LYS A 80 -10.69 0.68 5.80
N ASP A 81 -11.14 -0.41 6.40
CA ASP A 81 -12.35 -1.14 5.97
C ASP A 81 -12.38 -1.52 4.47
N GLY A 82 -11.22 -1.86 3.91
CA GLY A 82 -11.03 -2.23 2.51
C GLY A 82 -10.78 -1.05 1.57
N LEU A 83 -10.84 0.19 2.05
CA LEU A 83 -10.63 1.41 1.27
C LEU A 83 -9.27 2.01 1.59
N GLN A 84 -8.58 2.53 0.57
CA GLN A 84 -7.29 3.19 0.78
C GLN A 84 -7.45 4.51 1.55
N GLU A 85 -6.60 4.73 2.54
CA GLU A 85 -6.70 5.86 3.48
C GLU A 85 -5.31 6.43 3.76
N GLY A 86 -5.17 7.75 3.62
CA GLY A 86 -3.92 8.46 3.88
C GLY A 86 -2.95 8.47 2.71
N GLU A 87 -1.67 8.59 3.04
CA GLU A 87 -0.60 8.72 2.05
C GLU A 87 -0.11 7.35 1.56
N GLN A 88 -0.05 7.20 0.24
CA GLN A 88 0.69 6.14 -0.44
C GLN A 88 2.01 6.69 -0.97
N ARG A 89 3.05 5.88 -0.83
CA ARG A 89 4.34 6.08 -1.47
C ARG A 89 4.66 4.91 -2.40
N GLU A 90 5.29 5.22 -3.52
CA GLU A 90 5.88 4.25 -4.43
C GLU A 90 7.31 4.67 -4.75
N TRP A 91 8.20 3.69 -4.84
CA TRP A 91 9.61 3.89 -5.18
C TRP A 91 9.97 3.07 -6.40
N TYR A 92 10.99 3.53 -7.12
CA TYR A 92 11.65 2.81 -8.20
C TYR A 92 12.53 1.66 -7.67
N TRP A 93 13.02 0.83 -8.58
CA TRP A 93 13.87 -0.33 -8.25
C TRP A 93 15.12 0.05 -7.43
N ASP A 94 15.69 1.21 -7.70
CA ASP A 94 16.86 1.76 -7.02
C ASP A 94 16.54 2.34 -5.62
N GLY A 95 15.26 2.42 -5.24
CA GLY A 95 14.79 3.03 -4.00
C GLY A 95 14.52 4.54 -4.11
N THR A 96 14.65 5.14 -5.29
CA THR A 96 14.29 6.54 -5.53
C THR A 96 12.77 6.71 -5.49
N LEU A 97 12.28 7.76 -4.83
CA LEU A 97 10.84 8.00 -4.70
C LEU A 97 10.20 8.32 -6.05
N ALA A 98 9.24 7.49 -6.47
CA ALA A 98 8.56 7.61 -7.76
C ALA A 98 7.31 8.48 -7.66
N ARG A 99 6.51 8.32 -6.60
CA ARG A 99 5.34 9.18 -6.34
C ARG A 99 4.84 9.15 -4.90
N ILE A 100 4.19 10.24 -4.53
CA ILE A 100 3.36 10.38 -3.34
C ILE A 100 1.93 10.63 -3.80
N MET A 101 1.00 9.84 -3.28
CA MET A 101 -0.42 9.97 -3.56
C MET A 101 -1.20 10.02 -2.25
N LYS A 102 -2.23 10.84 -2.16
CA LYS A 102 -3.06 10.98 -0.95
C LYS A 102 -4.48 10.51 -1.24
N PHE A 103 -5.02 9.70 -0.34
CA PHE A 103 -6.35 9.09 -0.46
C PHE A 103 -7.19 9.32 0.80
N GLN A 104 -8.49 9.41 0.61
CA GLN A 104 -9.50 9.42 1.66
C GLN A 104 -10.68 8.56 1.21
N ALA A 105 -11.05 7.55 1.99
CA ALA A 105 -12.13 6.61 1.68
C ALA A 105 -12.03 6.04 0.25
N GLY A 106 -10.82 5.66 -0.17
CA GLY A 106 -10.54 5.06 -1.48
C GLY A 106 -10.48 6.05 -2.66
N LYS A 107 -10.69 7.35 -2.43
CA LYS A 107 -10.63 8.39 -3.47
C LYS A 107 -9.38 9.24 -3.31
N GLN A 108 -8.79 9.70 -4.40
CA GLN A 108 -7.67 10.66 -4.32
C GLN A 108 -8.16 11.97 -3.72
N GLN A 109 -7.39 12.52 -2.78
CA GLN A 109 -7.71 13.73 -2.04
C GLN A 109 -6.43 14.53 -1.80
N GLY A 110 -6.48 15.85 -2.03
CA GLY A 110 -5.31 16.71 -1.89
C GLY A 110 -4.22 16.41 -2.92
N ASP A 111 -2.98 16.74 -2.58
CA ASP A 111 -1.86 16.76 -3.52
C ASP A 111 -1.37 15.37 -3.91
N GLN A 112 -1.11 15.22 -5.21
CA GLN A 112 -0.53 14.07 -5.87
C GLN A 112 0.71 14.54 -6.61
N ILE A 113 1.85 13.87 -6.41
CA ILE A 113 3.10 14.23 -7.05
C ILE A 113 3.83 12.97 -7.50
N GLY A 114 4.41 13.02 -8.69
CA GLY A 114 5.20 11.94 -9.23
C GLY A 114 6.39 12.47 -10.01
N TRP A 115 7.46 11.71 -9.96
CA TRP A 115 8.72 11.98 -10.64
C TRP A 115 8.98 10.88 -11.67
N LYS A 116 9.93 11.13 -12.58
CA LYS A 116 10.56 10.13 -13.44
C LYS A 116 11.81 9.60 -12.75
N GLU A 117 12.41 8.52 -13.26
CA GLU A 117 13.66 7.95 -12.71
C GLU A 117 14.83 8.94 -12.73
N ASN A 118 14.88 9.83 -13.73
CA ASN A 118 15.89 10.90 -13.81
C ASN A 118 15.64 12.07 -12.84
N GLY A 119 14.61 11.99 -12.00
CA GLY A 119 14.23 13.04 -11.04
C GLY A 119 13.31 14.14 -11.59
N ASP A 120 13.04 14.16 -12.91
CA ASP A 120 12.14 15.15 -13.50
C ASP A 120 10.73 15.01 -12.95
N LEU A 121 10.03 16.13 -12.80
CA LEU A 121 8.62 16.12 -12.44
C LEU A 121 7.81 15.44 -13.56
N ARG A 122 7.11 14.36 -13.20
CA ARG A 122 6.20 13.65 -14.10
C ARG A 122 4.79 14.21 -14.03
N PHE A 123 4.29 14.47 -12.84
CA PHE A 123 2.99 15.12 -12.61
C PHE A 123 2.96 15.79 -11.24
N LYS A 124 2.13 16.83 -11.12
CA LYS A 124 1.80 17.47 -9.85
C LYS A 124 0.42 18.10 -9.95
N TYR A 125 -0.54 17.51 -9.26
CA TYR A 125 -1.92 17.98 -9.26
C TYR A 125 -2.56 17.77 -7.89
N THR A 126 -3.72 18.37 -7.66
CA THR A 126 -4.45 18.29 -6.41
C THR A 126 -5.93 18.03 -6.66
N TYR A 127 -6.58 17.27 -5.77
CA TYR A 127 -8.02 17.08 -5.77
C TYR A 127 -8.67 17.98 -4.72
N VAL A 128 -9.55 18.88 -5.18
CA VAL A 128 -10.35 19.78 -4.35
C VAL A 128 -11.81 19.61 -4.73
N ASN A 129 -12.65 19.21 -3.76
CA ASN A 129 -14.09 18.95 -3.96
C ASN A 129 -14.37 17.98 -5.14
N GLY A 130 -13.57 16.91 -5.25
CA GLY A 130 -13.69 15.92 -6.32
C GLY A 130 -13.21 16.38 -7.70
N LYS A 131 -12.77 17.63 -7.85
CA LYS A 131 -12.20 18.16 -9.10
C LYS A 131 -10.68 18.20 -9.02
N ARG A 132 -10.03 17.90 -10.14
CA ARG A 132 -8.57 17.83 -10.27
C ARG A 132 -8.02 19.13 -10.84
N TYR A 133 -6.97 19.65 -10.23
CA TYR A 133 -6.26 20.87 -10.65
C TYR A 133 -4.76 20.63 -10.74
N GLY A 134 -4.10 21.13 -11.77
CA GLY A 134 -2.64 21.11 -11.88
C GLY A 134 -2.12 20.31 -13.07
N PHE A 135 -0.83 20.04 -13.03
CA PHE A 135 -0.05 19.48 -14.12
C PHE A 135 -0.15 17.95 -14.15
N MET A 136 -0.64 17.42 -15.26
CA MET A 136 -0.78 15.97 -15.49
C MET A 136 0.28 15.39 -16.42
N GLY A 137 1.26 16.20 -16.82
CA GLY A 137 2.19 15.86 -17.89
C GLY A 137 1.67 16.29 -19.26
N SER A 138 2.51 16.99 -20.00
CA SER A 138 2.62 16.98 -21.47
C SER A 138 4.08 17.27 -21.79
N THR A 139 4.58 16.78 -22.93
CA THR A 139 5.96 16.95 -23.43
C THR A 139 6.54 18.32 -23.06
N LEU A 140 7.73 18.34 -22.43
CA LEU A 140 8.53 19.56 -22.35
C LEU A 140 8.61 20.10 -23.79
N CYS A 141 8.31 21.39 -23.99
CA CYS A 141 8.54 22.02 -25.29
C CYS A 141 10.02 21.79 -25.63
N GLN A 142 10.32 20.80 -26.47
CA GLN A 142 11.65 20.66 -27.01
C GLN A 142 11.78 21.76 -28.07
N PRO A 143 12.87 22.54 -28.05
CA PRO A 143 13.16 23.42 -29.17
C PRO A 143 13.19 22.56 -30.44
N PRO A 144 12.73 23.06 -31.60
CA PRO A 144 12.85 22.31 -32.85
C PRO A 144 14.31 21.87 -33.00
N GLU A 145 14.52 20.57 -33.20
CA GLU A 145 15.83 20.04 -33.56
C GLU A 145 16.30 20.82 -34.80
N GLY A 146 17.40 21.54 -34.64
CA GLY A 146 18.04 22.29 -35.72
C GLY A 146 18.79 21.36 -36.66
#